data_AF-A0A165E6X4-F1
#
_entry.id   AF-A0A165E6X4-F1
#
_cell.length_a   1.000
_cell.length_b   1.000
_cell.length_c   1.000
_cell.angle_alpha   90.00
_cell.angle_beta   90.00
_cell.angle_gamma   90.00
#
_symmetry.space_group_name_H-M   'P 1'
#
loop_
_entity.id
_entity.type
_entity.pdbx_description
1 polymer ?
#
loop_
_entity_poly.entity_id
_entity_poly.type
_entity_poly.pdbx_seq_one_letter_code
_entity_poly.pdbx_strand_id
1 'polypeptide(L)'
;MAPPRPAPATAAASAPPLALPFIALPAQLQKQLDDAYLLHQLALRPRALLPSGKSLLSLYTRARKRTRAGAGATGAADQASAGEGASASGNGTGVNSAEIERRVRAQVEGAFWDDLARLQQLYLDLAESLAALLPASSPLMQQLREPMSPTSSPLESALFHLAALLHELLRICAPVRDPAIHALLSPITPPPTPRDPELPKVCLATFRGMLLLAAEIKSDLQDARLALMGEKQLRVLIRREAAEEERAVVQAFYAGVDVRAAWEAWVGAAADADTGAGALEGGRAWAARLMQCLGSNRPVQPTVPARFSSPRPDVAEAEEEKHNYLPPLLLLESPALFLAQNTIQALTITACLATLVQPAPAPAPAHTHTHTHTHHASSGTFSGDSSSSGSATSSSGLAAHKEEQLRSFTARVWTLLSGEIAEGGPRSSSSGAARPSEQEEESTKLVHLEEEVRRKRKALHTPRASLDISAHADALASSTANGRAAQGNGPPLPLQREPEFEEPEPDPDAEAERALRKSVSRLLRTEDPVFILLRKRLVQALAAHLALPPLPLPQQAASGSASGPPSAGGTPRTMRTGRALPGRLGLASGAGEEHELELEGEGRKWEGRVRGFEGDVLGEAIARLARELGEVVGWVGE
;
A
#
# COMPACT_ATOMS: atom_id res chain seq x y z
N MET A 1 32.03 2.86 58.72
CA MET A 1 31.25 3.50 57.63
C MET A 1 30.93 2.42 56.62
N ALA A 2 29.69 1.92 56.61
CA ALA A 2 29.25 0.89 55.67
C ALA A 2 28.90 1.53 54.32
N PRO A 3 29.22 0.89 53.17
CA PRO A 3 28.84 1.40 51.86
C PRO A 3 27.31 1.42 51.71
N PRO A 4 26.75 2.44 51.03
CA PRO A 4 25.31 2.55 50.84
C PRO A 4 24.79 1.39 49.98
N ARG A 5 23.75 0.75 50.49
CA ARG A 5 23.04 -0.37 49.85
C ARG A 5 22.49 0.10 48.48
N PRO A 6 22.75 -0.61 47.37
CA PRO A 6 22.21 -0.23 46.06
C PRO A 6 20.67 -0.31 46.11
N ALA A 7 20.01 0.76 45.69
CA ALA A 7 18.55 0.81 45.61
C ALA A 7 18.04 -0.30 44.68
N PRO A 8 16.93 -0.98 45.02
CA PRO A 8 16.35 -2.00 44.16
C PRO A 8 16.00 -1.38 42.81
N ALA A 9 16.46 -2.00 41.72
CA ALA A 9 16.09 -1.62 40.38
C ALA A 9 14.55 -1.61 40.27
N THR A 10 13.97 -0.42 40.20
CA THR A 10 12.55 -0.21 39.92
C THR A 10 12.22 -0.96 38.64
N ALA A 11 11.51 -2.08 38.78
CA ALA A 11 10.95 -2.83 37.68
C ALA A 11 10.22 -1.83 36.77
N ALA A 12 10.62 -1.78 35.50
CA ALA A 12 10.01 -0.91 34.50
C ALA A 12 8.51 -1.21 34.49
N ALA A 13 7.72 -0.32 35.10
CA ALA A 13 6.27 -0.42 35.11
C ALA A 13 5.83 -0.53 33.65
N SER A 14 5.16 -1.63 33.29
CA SER A 14 4.62 -1.82 31.95
C SER A 14 3.74 -0.61 31.67
N ALA A 15 4.13 0.24 30.71
CA ALA A 15 3.32 1.36 30.32
C ALA A 15 1.91 0.83 29.96
N PRO A 16 0.84 1.43 30.49
CA PRO A 16 -0.51 0.99 30.14
C PRO A 16 -0.65 1.00 28.61
N PRO A 17 -1.31 -0.01 28.02
CA PRO A 17 -1.51 -0.06 26.57
C PRO A 17 -2.08 1.28 26.13
N LEU A 18 -1.45 1.91 25.14
CA LEU A 18 -1.90 3.18 24.59
C LEU A 18 -3.32 2.96 24.07
N ALA A 19 -4.32 3.41 24.84
CA ALA A 19 -5.69 3.41 24.42
C ALA A 19 -5.78 4.33 23.19
N LEU A 20 -5.80 3.72 22.01
CA LEU A 20 -5.96 4.47 20.78
C LEU A 20 -7.33 5.18 20.88
N PRO A 21 -7.37 6.51 20.73
CA PRO A 21 -8.63 7.22 20.77
C PRO A 21 -9.53 6.63 19.69
N PHE A 22 -10.63 6.01 20.10
CA PHE A 22 -11.61 5.50 19.16
C PHE A 22 -12.29 6.69 18.53
N ILE A 23 -11.99 6.94 17.25
CA ILE A 23 -12.63 7.99 16.48
C ILE A 23 -13.97 7.42 16.00
N ALA A 24 -15.05 7.83 16.65
CA ALA A 24 -16.40 7.50 16.20
C ALA A 24 -16.72 8.31 14.94
N LEU A 25 -16.49 7.70 13.78
CA LEU A 25 -16.84 8.31 12.50
C LEU A 25 -18.34 8.13 12.20
N PRO A 26 -19.01 9.13 11.58
CA PRO A 26 -20.34 8.92 11.04
C PRO A 26 -20.35 7.72 10.09
N ALA A 27 -21.34 6.83 10.20
CA ALA A 27 -21.39 5.58 9.43
C ALA A 27 -21.30 5.80 7.90
N GLN A 28 -21.84 6.93 7.41
CA GLN A 28 -21.74 7.31 6.00
C GLN A 28 -20.30 7.60 5.59
N LEU A 29 -19.58 8.39 6.39
CA LEU A 29 -18.21 8.79 6.11
C LEU A 29 -17.26 7.59 6.28
N GLN A 30 -17.53 6.70 7.24
CA GLN A 30 -16.84 5.42 7.35
C GLN A 30 -17.01 4.59 6.06
N LYS A 31 -18.25 4.43 5.57
CA LYS A 31 -18.50 3.71 4.33
C LYS A 31 -17.80 4.33 3.12
N GLN A 32 -17.77 5.67 3.03
CA GLN A 32 -17.06 6.38 1.97
C GLN A 32 -15.54 6.15 2.03
N LEU A 33 -14.96 6.18 3.24
CA LEU A 33 -13.55 5.84 3.43
C LEU A 33 -13.27 4.38 3.07
N ASP A 34 -14.13 3.44 3.45
CA ASP A 34 -13.97 2.03 3.12
C ASP A 34 -14.04 1.78 1.60
N ASP A 35 -14.99 2.43 0.91
CA ASP A 35 -15.14 2.33 -0.55
C ASP A 35 -13.96 2.99 -1.28
N ALA A 36 -13.49 4.17 -0.83
CA ALA A 36 -12.31 4.84 -1.40
C ALA A 36 -11.02 4.05 -1.14
N TYR A 37 -10.83 3.54 0.08
CA TYR A 37 -9.69 2.68 0.42
C TYR A 37 -9.68 1.39 -0.43
N LEU A 38 -10.85 0.80 -0.68
CA LEU A 38 -10.94 -0.37 -1.56
C LEU A 38 -10.52 -0.02 -3.00
N LEU A 39 -11.00 1.10 -3.55
CA LEU A 39 -10.63 1.56 -4.90
C LEU A 39 -9.14 1.88 -4.99
N HIS A 40 -8.59 2.55 -3.98
CA HIS A 40 -7.17 2.85 -3.83
C HIS A 40 -6.32 1.57 -3.86
N GLN A 41 -6.67 0.58 -3.02
CA GLN A 41 -5.99 -0.70 -2.99
C GLN A 41 -6.15 -1.51 -4.29
N LEU A 42 -7.29 -1.39 -4.98
CA LEU A 42 -7.49 -1.99 -6.30
C LEU A 42 -6.61 -1.35 -7.39
N ALA A 43 -6.35 -0.05 -7.28
CA ALA A 43 -5.48 0.67 -8.19
C ALA A 43 -4.00 0.34 -7.97
N LEU A 44 -3.54 0.34 -6.72
CA LEU A 44 -2.13 0.07 -6.40
C LEU A 44 -1.79 -1.42 -6.42
N ARG A 45 -2.63 -2.26 -5.82
CA ARG A 45 -2.32 -3.67 -5.53
C ARG A 45 -3.46 -4.61 -5.93
N PRO A 46 -3.89 -4.60 -7.20
CA PRO A 46 -5.01 -5.44 -7.65
C PRO A 46 -4.79 -6.92 -7.36
N ARG A 47 -3.54 -7.41 -7.49
CA ARG A 47 -3.18 -8.82 -7.25
C ARG A 47 -3.31 -9.25 -5.78
N ALA A 48 -3.13 -8.33 -4.83
CA ALA A 48 -3.24 -8.64 -3.41
C ALA A 48 -4.71 -8.78 -2.98
N LEU A 49 -5.62 -8.05 -3.65
CA LEU A 49 -7.04 -8.06 -3.32
C LEU A 49 -7.86 -9.07 -4.14
N LEU A 50 -7.44 -9.39 -5.36
CA LEU A 50 -8.21 -10.27 -6.24
C LEU A 50 -8.15 -11.72 -5.74
N PRO A 51 -9.29 -12.32 -5.35
CA PRO A 51 -9.34 -13.76 -5.13
C PRO A 51 -9.00 -14.50 -6.42
N SER A 52 -8.35 -15.66 -6.31
CA SER A 52 -8.05 -16.50 -7.47
C SER A 52 -9.32 -16.76 -8.30
N GLY A 53 -9.22 -16.51 -9.62
CA GLY A 53 -10.33 -16.71 -10.57
C GLY A 53 -11.33 -15.55 -10.67
N LYS A 54 -11.22 -14.48 -9.87
CA LYS A 54 -12.04 -13.26 -10.06
C LYS A 54 -11.30 -12.24 -10.93
N SER A 55 -12.05 -11.60 -11.82
CA SER A 55 -11.52 -10.53 -12.66
C SER A 55 -11.59 -9.18 -11.94
N LEU A 56 -10.64 -8.29 -12.27
CA LEU A 56 -10.61 -6.90 -11.81
C LEU A 56 -11.94 -6.18 -12.06
N LEU A 57 -12.54 -6.44 -13.24
CA LEU A 57 -13.84 -5.92 -13.64
C LEU A 57 -14.94 -6.28 -12.65
N SER A 58 -14.97 -7.53 -12.16
CA SER A 58 -16.02 -7.98 -11.23
C SER A 58 -15.96 -7.28 -9.87
N LEU A 59 -14.76 -6.98 -9.37
CA LEU A 59 -14.59 -6.24 -8.11
C LEU A 59 -14.90 -4.76 -8.31
N TYR A 60 -14.39 -4.16 -9.39
CA TYR A 60 -14.58 -2.75 -9.68
C TYR A 60 -16.06 -2.41 -9.97
N THR A 61 -16.77 -3.19 -10.77
CA THR A 61 -18.23 -3.01 -10.99
C THR A 61 -19.01 -3.12 -9.70
N ARG A 62 -18.62 -4.02 -8.78
CA ARG A 62 -19.23 -4.14 -7.45
C ARG A 62 -18.93 -2.93 -6.56
N ALA A 63 -17.69 -2.44 -6.53
CA ALA A 63 -17.31 -1.25 -5.79
C ALA A 63 -18.12 -0.04 -6.28
N ARG A 64 -18.16 0.18 -7.59
CA ARG A 64 -18.94 1.25 -8.23
C ARG A 64 -20.43 1.18 -7.92
N LYS A 65 -21.01 -0.03 -7.93
CA LYS A 65 -22.41 -0.26 -7.56
C LYS A 65 -22.68 0.13 -6.09
N ARG A 66 -21.74 -0.10 -5.17
CA ARG A 66 -21.88 0.30 -3.75
C ARG A 66 -21.84 1.81 -3.58
N THR A 67 -20.92 2.49 -4.28
CA THR A 67 -20.81 3.95 -4.28
C THR A 67 -22.11 4.59 -4.76
N ARG A 68 -22.66 4.08 -5.89
CA ARG A 68 -23.95 4.56 -6.44
C ARG A 68 -25.13 4.31 -5.51
N ALA A 69 -25.21 3.12 -4.91
CA ALA A 69 -26.27 2.80 -3.96
C ALA A 69 -26.21 3.69 -2.70
N GLY A 70 -25.00 4.10 -2.28
CA GLY A 70 -24.82 5.04 -1.18
C GLY A 70 -25.31 6.45 -1.50
N ALA A 71 -25.02 6.96 -2.70
CA ALA A 71 -25.41 8.30 -3.11
C ALA A 71 -26.94 8.49 -3.24
N GLY A 72 -27.67 7.45 -3.66
CA GLY A 72 -29.13 7.54 -3.85
C GLY A 72 -29.95 7.49 -2.55
N ALA A 73 -29.46 6.79 -1.52
CA ALA A 73 -30.22 6.56 -0.29
C ALA A 73 -30.27 7.78 0.65
N THR A 74 -29.22 8.60 0.67
CA THR A 74 -29.09 9.72 1.61
C THR A 74 -29.87 10.96 1.19
N GLY A 75 -30.03 11.18 -0.11
CA GLY A 75 -30.79 12.33 -0.63
C GLY A 75 -32.27 12.35 -0.26
N ALA A 76 -32.86 11.18 0.03
CA ALA A 76 -34.29 11.07 0.32
C ALA A 76 -34.66 11.24 1.81
N ALA A 77 -33.77 10.90 2.74
CA ALA A 77 -34.07 10.89 4.18
C ALA A 77 -33.61 12.16 4.93
N ASP A 78 -32.43 12.70 4.62
CA ASP A 78 -31.84 13.84 5.35
C ASP A 78 -32.25 15.22 4.81
N GLN A 79 -32.84 15.30 3.62
CA GLN A 79 -33.31 16.57 3.05
C GLN A 79 -34.62 17.10 3.69
N ALA A 80 -35.26 16.32 4.56
CA ALA A 80 -36.44 16.78 5.29
C ALA A 80 -36.09 17.63 6.53
N SER A 81 -34.82 17.68 6.96
CA SER A 81 -34.43 18.27 8.25
C SER A 81 -33.29 19.31 8.21
N ALA A 82 -32.59 19.49 7.09
CA ALA A 82 -31.50 20.46 6.97
C ALA A 82 -31.92 21.69 6.14
N GLY A 83 -32.13 22.82 6.81
CA GLY A 83 -32.48 24.11 6.21
C GLY A 83 -31.40 24.69 5.29
N GLU A 84 -31.88 25.55 4.39
CA GLU A 84 -31.14 26.36 3.41
C GLU A 84 -29.78 26.89 3.91
N GLY A 85 -28.68 26.31 3.42
CA GLY A 85 -27.36 26.87 3.64
C GLY A 85 -26.24 26.09 2.96
N ALA A 86 -25.66 26.67 1.92
CA ALA A 86 -24.42 26.29 1.24
C ALA A 86 -24.43 25.03 0.34
N SER A 87 -24.88 25.21 -0.90
CA SER A 87 -24.48 24.40 -2.06
C SER A 87 -23.40 25.14 -2.85
N ALA A 88 -22.15 24.64 -2.82
CA ALA A 88 -21.16 24.98 -3.83
C ALA A 88 -20.06 23.90 -3.88
N SER A 89 -19.74 23.48 -5.10
CA SER A 89 -18.52 22.75 -5.46
C SER A 89 -18.53 21.22 -5.31
N GLY A 90 -19.30 20.55 -6.17
CA GLY A 90 -19.04 19.17 -6.60
C GLY A 90 -19.00 19.14 -8.12
N ASN A 91 -17.79 19.16 -8.70
CA ASN A 91 -17.53 19.38 -10.13
C ASN A 91 -17.77 18.10 -10.98
N GLY A 92 -18.91 17.45 -10.79
CA GLY A 92 -19.38 16.37 -11.64
C GLY A 92 -20.41 16.93 -12.62
N THR A 93 -20.05 17.09 -13.89
CA THR A 93 -20.93 17.55 -14.99
C THR A 93 -22.09 16.60 -15.33
N GLY A 94 -22.40 15.66 -14.44
CA GLY A 94 -23.66 14.93 -14.50
C GLY A 94 -24.73 15.78 -13.84
N VAL A 95 -25.67 16.30 -14.64
CA VAL A 95 -26.90 16.90 -14.12
C VAL A 95 -27.45 15.96 -13.06
N ASN A 96 -27.46 16.43 -11.82
CA ASN A 96 -27.66 15.56 -10.67
C ASN A 96 -29.08 15.01 -10.80
N SER A 97 -29.24 13.69 -10.96
CA SER A 97 -30.56 13.08 -11.18
C SER A 97 -31.54 13.49 -10.08
N ALA A 98 -31.05 13.70 -8.85
CA ALA A 98 -31.81 14.23 -7.72
C ALA A 98 -32.26 15.69 -7.91
N GLU A 99 -31.47 16.53 -8.58
CA GLU A 99 -31.84 17.91 -8.91
C GLU A 99 -32.84 17.96 -10.07
N ILE A 100 -32.69 17.08 -11.06
CA ILE A 100 -33.71 16.89 -12.10
C ILE A 100 -35.00 16.41 -11.44
N GLU A 101 -34.94 15.39 -10.57
CA GLU A 101 -36.12 14.91 -9.84
C GLU A 101 -36.73 16.02 -8.96
N ARG A 102 -35.91 16.86 -8.31
CA ARG A 102 -36.38 18.01 -7.52
C ARG A 102 -37.05 19.04 -8.42
N ARG A 103 -36.48 19.35 -9.59
CA ARG A 103 -37.07 20.26 -10.58
C ARG A 103 -38.37 19.72 -11.13
N VAL A 104 -38.39 18.45 -11.53
CA VAL A 104 -39.60 17.73 -11.96
C VAL A 104 -40.65 17.80 -10.85
N ARG A 105 -40.30 17.49 -9.59
CA ARG A 105 -41.24 17.55 -8.46
C ARG A 105 -41.78 18.96 -8.19
N ALA A 106 -40.90 19.97 -8.14
CA ALA A 106 -41.31 21.36 -7.97
C ALA A 106 -42.21 21.84 -9.13
N GLN A 107 -42.03 21.26 -10.31
CA GLN A 107 -42.88 21.46 -11.47
C GLN A 107 -44.24 20.74 -11.32
N VAL A 108 -44.30 19.52 -10.75
CA VAL A 108 -45.56 18.77 -10.47
C VAL A 108 -46.52 19.58 -9.60
N GLU A 109 -46.01 20.24 -8.56
CA GLU A 109 -46.83 20.79 -7.48
C GLU A 109 -47.46 22.16 -7.82
N GLY A 110 -47.05 22.79 -8.92
CA GLY A 110 -47.66 24.02 -9.44
C GLY A 110 -48.87 23.75 -10.35
N ALA A 111 -49.69 24.79 -10.60
CA ALA A 111 -50.66 24.79 -11.71
C ALA A 111 -49.92 24.81 -13.06
N PHE A 112 -49.32 23.68 -13.39
CA PHE A 112 -48.16 23.52 -14.28
C PHE A 112 -48.50 23.54 -15.77
N TRP A 113 -49.75 23.25 -16.12
CA TRP A 113 -50.12 22.81 -17.46
C TRP A 113 -50.38 23.94 -18.46
N ASP A 114 -50.42 25.19 -18.00
CA ASP A 114 -50.55 26.37 -18.86
C ASP A 114 -49.19 26.92 -19.34
N ASP A 115 -48.08 26.45 -18.77
CA ASP A 115 -46.74 27.00 -19.03
C ASP A 115 -45.93 26.12 -20.00
N LEU A 116 -46.10 26.40 -21.30
CA LEU A 116 -45.37 25.75 -22.40
C LEU A 116 -43.84 25.77 -22.18
N ALA A 117 -43.31 26.81 -21.54
CA ALA A 117 -41.87 26.96 -21.33
C ALA A 117 -41.32 25.89 -20.38
N ARG A 118 -42.11 25.45 -19.38
CA ARG A 118 -41.67 24.40 -18.47
C ARG A 118 -41.66 23.03 -19.10
N LEU A 119 -42.67 22.72 -19.92
CA LEU A 119 -42.70 21.48 -20.69
C LEU A 119 -41.54 21.42 -21.69
N GLN A 120 -41.19 22.55 -22.31
CA GLN A 120 -39.98 22.66 -23.13
C GLN A 120 -38.70 22.40 -22.31
N GLN A 121 -38.62 22.85 -21.05
CA GLN A 121 -37.46 22.54 -20.21
C GLN A 121 -37.34 21.05 -19.93
N LEU A 122 -38.45 20.34 -19.67
CA LEU A 122 -38.44 18.88 -19.49
C LEU A 122 -37.96 18.15 -20.75
N TYR A 123 -38.32 18.66 -21.93
CA TYR A 123 -37.83 18.17 -23.22
C TYR A 123 -36.31 18.31 -23.33
N LEU A 124 -35.76 19.46 -22.93
CA LEU A 124 -34.32 19.71 -22.94
C LEU A 124 -33.58 18.83 -21.93
N ASP A 125 -34.11 18.68 -20.71
CA ASP A 125 -33.55 17.80 -19.68
C ASP A 125 -33.54 16.33 -20.13
N LEU A 126 -34.62 15.90 -20.82
CA LEU A 126 -34.70 14.58 -21.44
C LEU A 126 -33.71 14.42 -22.61
N ALA A 127 -33.60 15.43 -23.47
CA ALA A 127 -32.64 15.43 -24.58
C ALA A 127 -31.20 15.32 -24.07
N GLU A 128 -30.84 16.05 -23.02
CA GLU A 128 -29.53 15.98 -22.40
C GLU A 128 -29.26 14.58 -21.82
N SER A 129 -30.27 14.00 -21.15
CA SER A 129 -30.17 12.66 -20.57
C SER A 129 -30.03 11.56 -21.63
N LEU A 130 -30.68 11.73 -22.79
CA LEU A 130 -30.64 10.78 -23.92
C LEU A 130 -29.49 11.01 -24.90
N ALA A 131 -28.74 12.11 -24.80
CA ALA A 131 -27.69 12.48 -25.75
C ALA A 131 -26.55 11.45 -25.86
N ALA A 132 -26.31 10.65 -24.81
CA ALA A 132 -25.34 9.56 -24.83
C ALA A 132 -25.86 8.27 -25.50
N LEU A 133 -27.18 8.15 -25.67
CA LEU A 133 -27.86 6.94 -26.15
C LEU A 133 -28.30 7.08 -27.60
N LEU A 134 -28.74 8.27 -28.01
CA LEU A 134 -29.26 8.56 -29.34
C LEU A 134 -28.29 9.44 -30.14
N PRO A 135 -28.09 9.18 -31.45
CA PRO A 135 -27.31 10.08 -32.31
C PRO A 135 -27.92 11.49 -32.33
N ALA A 136 -27.08 12.52 -32.35
CA ALA A 136 -27.54 13.91 -32.45
C ALA A 136 -28.30 14.22 -33.76
N SER A 137 -28.14 13.38 -34.79
CA SER A 137 -28.87 13.46 -36.06
C SER A 137 -30.22 12.76 -36.04
N SER A 138 -30.60 12.10 -34.94
CA SER A 138 -31.91 11.47 -34.82
C SER A 138 -33.00 12.54 -34.88
N PRO A 139 -34.07 12.36 -35.69
CA PRO A 139 -35.15 13.34 -35.78
C PRO A 139 -35.83 13.57 -34.42
N LEU A 140 -35.89 12.53 -33.58
CA LEU A 140 -36.44 12.64 -32.24
C LEU A 140 -35.59 13.53 -31.32
N MET A 141 -34.26 13.51 -31.47
CA MET A 141 -33.36 14.39 -30.70
C MET A 141 -33.43 15.85 -31.17
N GLN A 142 -33.65 16.08 -32.47
CA GLN A 142 -33.89 17.41 -33.01
C GLN A 142 -35.22 17.95 -32.52
N GLN A 143 -36.28 17.13 -32.58
CA GLN A 143 -37.61 17.46 -32.09
C GLN A 143 -37.64 17.76 -30.58
N LEU A 144 -36.84 17.06 -29.77
CA LEU A 144 -36.72 17.37 -28.34
C LEU A 144 -36.04 18.73 -28.07
N ARG A 145 -35.20 19.22 -28.98
CA ARG A 145 -34.47 20.48 -28.84
C ARG A 145 -35.20 21.66 -29.46
N GLU A 146 -36.04 21.40 -30.45
CA GLU A 146 -36.87 22.42 -31.07
C GLU A 146 -37.98 22.90 -30.13
N PRO A 147 -38.33 24.20 -30.17
CA PRO A 147 -39.46 24.70 -29.41
C PRO A 147 -40.73 23.99 -29.86
N MET A 148 -41.54 23.52 -28.91
CA MET A 148 -42.80 22.87 -29.24
C MET A 148 -43.69 23.80 -30.07
N SER A 149 -44.25 23.28 -31.17
CA SER A 149 -45.23 24.00 -31.95
C SER A 149 -46.45 24.32 -31.09
N PRO A 150 -47.09 25.50 -31.26
CA PRO A 150 -48.29 25.83 -30.51
C PRO A 150 -49.42 24.88 -30.91
N THR A 151 -49.72 23.90 -30.05
CA THR A 151 -50.85 22.96 -30.24
C THR A 151 -51.95 23.25 -29.24
N SER A 152 -53.18 22.87 -29.57
CA SER A 152 -54.35 23.01 -28.68
C SER A 152 -54.31 22.07 -27.48
N SER A 153 -53.42 21.07 -27.50
CA SER A 153 -53.25 20.04 -26.47
C SER A 153 -51.76 19.67 -26.37
N PRO A 154 -50.93 20.51 -25.71
CA PRO A 154 -49.47 20.31 -25.66
C PRO A 154 -49.09 19.01 -24.96
N LEU A 155 -49.89 18.53 -24.00
CA LEU A 155 -49.64 17.29 -23.28
C LEU A 155 -49.88 16.03 -24.10
N GLU A 156 -50.93 16.03 -24.92
CA GLU A 156 -51.21 14.93 -25.82
C GLU A 156 -50.14 14.83 -26.90
N SER A 157 -49.73 15.99 -27.45
CA SER A 157 -48.59 16.08 -28.37
C SER A 157 -47.32 15.55 -27.70
N ALA A 158 -47.11 15.88 -26.43
CA ALA A 158 -45.96 15.39 -25.69
C ALA A 158 -45.98 13.88 -25.45
N LEU A 159 -47.10 13.32 -25.02
CA LEU A 159 -47.23 11.87 -24.86
C LEU A 159 -46.99 11.12 -26.17
N PHE A 160 -47.42 11.67 -27.29
CA PHE A 160 -47.15 11.09 -28.61
C PHE A 160 -45.64 11.07 -28.92
N HIS A 161 -44.92 12.16 -28.64
CA HIS A 161 -43.46 12.21 -28.81
C HIS A 161 -42.73 11.25 -27.86
N LEU A 162 -43.16 11.16 -26.60
CA LEU A 162 -42.59 10.25 -25.62
C LEU A 162 -42.82 8.78 -26.00
N ALA A 163 -43.98 8.43 -26.54
CA ALA A 163 -44.25 7.08 -27.06
C ALA A 163 -43.30 6.73 -28.21
N ALA A 164 -43.09 7.65 -29.16
CA ALA A 164 -42.14 7.46 -30.25
C ALA A 164 -40.70 7.28 -29.75
N LEU A 165 -40.27 8.06 -28.75
CA LEU A 165 -38.98 7.90 -28.09
C LEU A 165 -38.84 6.55 -27.39
N LEU A 166 -39.86 6.11 -26.64
CA LEU A 166 -39.84 4.80 -25.96
C LEU A 166 -39.76 3.63 -26.96
N HIS A 167 -40.43 3.75 -28.11
CA HIS A 167 -40.29 2.77 -29.19
C HIS A 167 -38.89 2.77 -29.82
N GLU A 168 -38.27 3.93 -30.01
CA GLU A 168 -36.90 3.99 -30.50
C GLU A 168 -35.90 3.44 -29.47
N LEU A 169 -36.14 3.70 -28.17
CA LEU A 169 -35.36 3.09 -27.08
C LEU A 169 -35.49 1.56 -27.07
N LEU A 170 -36.68 0.99 -27.30
CA LEU A 170 -36.85 -0.47 -27.45
C LEU A 170 -35.98 -1.05 -28.56
N ARG A 171 -35.73 -0.30 -29.64
CA ARG A 171 -34.92 -0.79 -30.77
C ARG A 171 -33.42 -0.81 -30.47
N ILE A 172 -32.97 0.04 -29.54
CA ILE A 172 -31.54 0.26 -29.25
C ILE A 172 -31.13 -0.44 -27.96
N CYS A 173 -32.05 -0.58 -27.00
CA CYS A 173 -31.77 -1.13 -25.69
C CYS A 173 -31.62 -2.66 -25.71
N ALA A 174 -30.91 -3.19 -24.72
CA ALA A 174 -30.84 -4.62 -24.50
C ALA A 174 -32.19 -5.16 -24.00
N PRO A 175 -32.58 -6.40 -24.37
CA PRO A 175 -33.89 -6.99 -24.01
C PRO A 175 -34.21 -7.02 -22.51
N VAL A 176 -33.19 -6.93 -21.64
CA VAL A 176 -33.36 -6.87 -20.19
C VAL A 176 -34.14 -5.64 -19.72
N ARG A 177 -34.18 -4.57 -20.52
CA ARG A 177 -34.88 -3.32 -20.21
C ARG A 177 -36.28 -3.22 -20.82
N ASP A 178 -36.65 -4.15 -21.70
CA ASP A 178 -37.97 -4.15 -22.35
C ASP A 178 -39.14 -4.10 -21.35
N PRO A 179 -39.13 -4.83 -20.20
CA PRO A 179 -40.23 -4.75 -19.24
C PRO A 179 -40.42 -3.35 -18.66
N ALA A 180 -39.33 -2.61 -18.40
CA ALA A 180 -39.41 -1.25 -17.90
C ALA A 180 -39.95 -0.28 -18.96
N ILE A 181 -39.52 -0.45 -20.22
CA ILE A 181 -40.03 0.36 -21.34
C ILE A 181 -41.52 0.07 -21.58
N HIS A 182 -41.92 -1.21 -21.57
CA HIS A 182 -43.32 -1.61 -21.71
C HIS A 182 -44.19 -1.09 -20.56
N ALA A 183 -43.68 -1.04 -19.33
CA ALA A 183 -44.38 -0.43 -18.21
C ALA A 183 -44.64 1.07 -18.41
N LEU A 184 -43.72 1.79 -19.07
CA LEU A 184 -43.89 3.21 -19.44
C LEU A 184 -44.78 3.42 -20.67
N LEU A 185 -44.77 2.47 -21.61
CA LEU A 185 -45.63 2.49 -22.81
C LEU A 185 -47.10 2.16 -22.51
N SER A 186 -47.35 1.25 -21.56
CA SER A 186 -48.70 0.79 -21.20
C SER A 186 -49.70 1.90 -20.84
N PRO A 187 -49.37 2.93 -20.04
CA PRO A 187 -50.31 4.00 -19.71
C PRO A 187 -50.52 5.03 -20.84
N ILE A 188 -49.64 5.05 -21.84
CA ILE A 188 -49.71 6.00 -22.97
C ILE A 188 -50.20 5.35 -24.27
N THR A 189 -50.38 4.02 -24.28
CA THR A 189 -50.81 3.25 -25.46
C THR A 189 -52.01 2.36 -25.08
N PRO A 190 -53.25 2.73 -25.47
CA PRO A 190 -53.64 3.84 -26.36
C PRO A 190 -53.50 5.24 -25.70
N PRO A 191 -53.38 6.32 -26.49
CA PRO A 191 -53.23 7.66 -25.95
C PRO A 191 -54.44 8.06 -25.11
N PRO A 192 -54.24 8.57 -23.87
CA PRO A 192 -55.32 9.06 -23.03
C PRO A 192 -56.08 10.21 -23.71
N THR A 193 -57.39 10.25 -23.51
CA THR A 193 -58.22 11.31 -24.11
C THR A 193 -57.86 12.67 -23.51
N PRO A 194 -57.93 13.78 -24.28
CA PRO A 194 -57.56 15.11 -23.81
C PRO A 194 -58.40 15.65 -22.64
N ARG A 195 -59.51 14.98 -22.31
CA ARG A 195 -60.38 15.30 -21.17
C ARG A 195 -60.09 14.49 -19.91
N ASP A 196 -59.09 13.61 -19.96
CA ASP A 196 -58.72 12.78 -18.82
C ASP A 196 -58.01 13.66 -17.75
N PRO A 197 -58.55 13.77 -16.52
CA PRO A 197 -57.91 14.54 -15.45
C PRO A 197 -56.56 13.95 -15.01
N GLU A 198 -56.27 12.68 -15.33
CA GLU A 198 -55.02 12.02 -14.99
C GLU A 198 -53.94 12.17 -16.09
N LEU A 199 -54.29 12.68 -17.28
CA LEU A 199 -53.36 12.97 -18.40
C LEU A 199 -52.06 13.62 -17.94
N PRO A 200 -52.08 14.64 -17.08
CA PRO A 200 -50.86 15.34 -16.73
C PRO A 200 -49.96 14.54 -15.77
N LYS A 201 -50.57 13.77 -14.85
CA LYS A 201 -49.85 12.85 -13.97
C LYS A 201 -49.20 11.71 -14.77
N VAL A 202 -49.91 11.17 -15.77
CA VAL A 202 -49.38 10.15 -16.67
C VAL A 202 -48.18 10.72 -17.45
N CYS A 203 -48.31 11.89 -18.06
CA CYS A 203 -47.23 12.56 -18.80
C CYS A 203 -45.97 12.71 -17.94
N LEU A 204 -46.14 13.21 -16.70
CA LEU A 204 -45.03 13.42 -15.80
C LEU A 204 -44.40 12.11 -15.30
N ALA A 205 -45.22 11.12 -14.97
CA ALA A 205 -44.74 9.78 -14.61
C ALA A 205 -43.90 9.18 -15.74
N THR A 206 -44.30 9.38 -16.99
CA THR A 206 -43.55 8.94 -18.17
C THR A 206 -42.22 9.69 -18.30
N PHE A 207 -42.19 11.02 -18.17
CA PHE A 207 -40.92 11.79 -18.17
C PHE A 207 -39.95 11.29 -17.10
N ARG A 208 -40.44 11.16 -15.85
CA ARG A 208 -39.63 10.67 -14.74
C ARG A 208 -39.12 9.26 -15.01
N GLY A 209 -40.00 8.37 -15.47
CA GLY A 209 -39.65 7.02 -15.83
C GLY A 209 -38.59 6.95 -16.93
N MET A 210 -38.71 7.79 -17.96
CA MET A 210 -37.72 7.88 -19.05
C MET A 210 -36.38 8.42 -18.58
N LEU A 211 -36.35 9.40 -17.68
CA LEU A 211 -35.09 9.92 -17.12
C LEU A 211 -34.38 8.86 -16.27
N LEU A 212 -35.13 8.13 -15.43
CA LEU A 212 -34.60 7.01 -14.65
C LEU A 212 -34.09 5.89 -15.57
N LEU A 213 -34.88 5.52 -16.57
CA LEU A 213 -34.51 4.51 -17.57
C LEU A 213 -33.26 4.93 -18.35
N ALA A 214 -33.15 6.20 -18.77
CA ALA A 214 -31.97 6.71 -19.46
C ALA A 214 -30.70 6.61 -18.59
N ALA A 215 -30.82 6.89 -17.29
CA ALA A 215 -29.72 6.72 -16.34
C ALA A 215 -29.31 5.23 -16.20
N GLU A 216 -30.29 4.32 -16.16
CA GLU A 216 -30.04 2.88 -16.13
C GLU A 216 -29.38 2.36 -17.41
N ILE A 217 -29.86 2.75 -18.59
CA ILE A 217 -29.26 2.37 -19.88
C ILE A 217 -27.85 2.94 -19.99
N LYS A 218 -27.62 4.17 -19.54
CA LYS A 218 -26.28 4.78 -19.51
C LYS A 218 -25.34 3.98 -18.58
N SER A 219 -25.85 3.49 -17.45
CA SER A 219 -25.11 2.58 -16.58
C SER A 219 -24.75 1.29 -17.32
N ASP A 220 -25.73 0.64 -17.97
CA ASP A 220 -25.51 -0.61 -18.69
C ASP A 220 -24.49 -0.44 -19.83
N LEU A 221 -24.56 0.68 -20.56
CA LEU A 221 -23.61 1.00 -21.63
C LEU A 221 -22.21 1.22 -21.08
N GLN A 222 -22.08 1.87 -19.91
CA GLN A 222 -20.79 1.99 -19.23
C GLN A 222 -20.27 0.63 -18.78
N ASP A 223 -21.11 -0.23 -18.20
CA ASP A 223 -20.73 -1.56 -17.76
C ASP A 223 -20.33 -2.46 -18.94
N ALA A 224 -21.05 -2.36 -20.06
CA ALA A 224 -20.70 -3.02 -21.31
C ALA A 224 -19.38 -2.49 -21.88
N ARG A 225 -19.16 -1.17 -21.86
CA ARG A 225 -17.88 -0.56 -22.26
C ARG A 225 -16.74 -1.06 -21.40
N LEU A 226 -16.92 -1.13 -20.09
CA LEU A 226 -15.94 -1.68 -19.15
C LEU A 226 -15.67 -3.16 -19.41
N ALA A 227 -16.70 -3.93 -19.78
CA ALA A 227 -16.56 -5.34 -20.15
C ALA A 227 -15.78 -5.57 -21.45
N LEU A 228 -15.79 -4.58 -22.36
CA LEU A 228 -15.01 -4.61 -23.59
C LEU A 228 -13.56 -4.12 -23.40
N MET A 229 -13.24 -3.48 -22.28
CA MET A 229 -11.89 -2.99 -22.00
C MET A 229 -10.97 -4.14 -21.61
N GLY A 230 -9.76 -4.15 -22.18
CA GLY A 230 -8.69 -5.04 -21.72
C GLY A 230 -8.29 -4.71 -20.28
N GLU A 231 -7.72 -5.68 -19.56
CA GLU A 231 -7.37 -5.52 -18.14
C GLU A 231 -6.42 -4.33 -17.90
N LYS A 232 -5.53 -4.04 -18.84
CA LYS A 232 -4.59 -2.91 -18.77
C LYS A 232 -5.30 -1.56 -18.83
N GLN A 233 -6.18 -1.38 -19.82
CA GLN A 233 -7.00 -0.17 -19.94
C GLN A 233 -7.91 0.01 -18.72
N LEU A 234 -8.45 -1.10 -18.22
CA LEU A 234 -9.26 -1.11 -17.02
C LEU A 234 -8.45 -0.66 -15.79
N ARG A 235 -7.19 -1.09 -15.64
CA ARG A 235 -6.30 -0.61 -14.55
C ARG A 235 -6.06 0.89 -14.63
N VAL A 236 -5.79 1.45 -15.82
CA VAL A 236 -5.61 2.90 -15.99
C VAL A 236 -6.88 3.66 -15.62
N LEU A 237 -8.04 3.16 -16.03
CA LEU A 237 -9.34 3.75 -15.67
C LEU A 237 -9.58 3.67 -14.15
N ILE A 238 -9.35 2.52 -13.54
CA ILE A 238 -9.49 2.32 -12.10
C ILE A 238 -8.55 3.24 -11.33
N ARG A 239 -7.29 3.36 -11.76
CA ARG A 239 -6.30 4.26 -11.16
C ARG A 239 -6.78 5.70 -11.16
N ARG A 240 -7.25 6.18 -12.31
CA ARG A 240 -7.80 7.53 -12.43
C ARG A 240 -9.03 7.74 -11.53
N GLU A 241 -9.99 6.83 -11.58
CA GLU A 241 -11.23 6.96 -10.77
C GLU A 241 -10.94 6.84 -9.28
N ALA A 242 -10.04 5.93 -8.87
CA ALA A 242 -9.62 5.81 -7.49
C ALA A 242 -8.93 7.09 -6.99
N ALA A 243 -8.09 7.74 -7.82
CA ALA A 243 -7.47 9.02 -7.47
C ALA A 243 -8.51 10.16 -7.36
N GLU A 244 -9.48 10.22 -8.27
CA GLU A 244 -10.57 11.21 -8.22
C GLU A 244 -11.45 11.00 -6.96
N GLU A 245 -11.85 9.76 -6.67
CA GLU A 245 -12.66 9.40 -5.50
C GLU A 245 -11.91 9.59 -4.18
N GLU A 246 -10.63 9.22 -4.10
CA GLU A 246 -9.80 9.49 -2.92
C GLU A 246 -9.76 10.99 -2.63
N ARG A 247 -9.47 11.82 -3.63
CA ARG A 247 -9.41 13.29 -3.45
C ARG A 247 -10.75 13.83 -2.98
N ALA A 248 -11.86 13.34 -3.54
CA ALA A 248 -13.19 13.73 -3.11
C ALA A 248 -13.47 13.34 -1.65
N VAL A 249 -13.10 12.12 -1.25
CA VAL A 249 -13.29 11.64 0.14
C VAL A 249 -12.36 12.35 1.12
N VAL A 250 -11.10 12.61 0.76
CA VAL A 250 -10.18 13.42 1.57
C VAL A 250 -10.74 14.83 1.73
N GLN A 251 -11.19 15.49 0.67
CA GLN A 251 -11.81 16.82 0.77
C GLN A 251 -13.05 16.82 1.68
N ALA A 252 -13.91 15.80 1.57
CA ALA A 252 -15.06 15.66 2.44
C ALA A 252 -14.65 15.40 3.91
N PHE A 253 -13.68 14.51 4.14
CA PHE A 253 -13.16 14.16 5.45
C PHE A 253 -12.48 15.34 6.14
N TYR A 254 -11.80 16.21 5.39
CA TYR A 254 -11.14 17.41 5.89
C TYR A 254 -11.92 18.69 5.61
N ALA A 255 -13.23 18.62 5.35
CA ALA A 255 -14.01 19.82 5.04
C ALA A 255 -13.85 20.91 6.12
N GLY A 256 -13.46 22.12 5.69
CA GLY A 256 -13.11 23.25 6.56
C GLY A 256 -11.60 23.42 6.81
N VAL A 257 -10.77 22.45 6.41
CA VAL A 257 -9.31 22.55 6.44
C VAL A 257 -8.81 22.85 5.02
N ASP A 258 -7.93 23.83 4.88
CA ASP A 258 -7.20 24.04 3.63
C ASP A 258 -6.13 22.96 3.46
N VAL A 259 -6.50 21.90 2.75
CA VAL A 259 -5.66 20.72 2.49
C VAL A 259 -4.35 21.11 1.77
N ARG A 260 -4.38 22.12 0.90
CA ARG A 260 -3.20 22.57 0.16
C ARG A 260 -2.23 23.32 1.08
N ALA A 261 -2.74 24.25 1.89
CA ALA A 261 -1.93 24.95 2.87
C ALA A 261 -1.31 23.98 3.88
N ALA A 262 -2.08 22.97 4.33
CA ALA A 262 -1.58 21.93 5.24
C ALA A 262 -0.44 21.10 4.60
N TRP A 263 -0.56 20.76 3.31
CA TRP A 263 0.50 20.08 2.57
C TRP A 263 1.76 20.95 2.44
N GLU A 264 1.61 22.20 1.99
CA GLU A 264 2.74 23.14 1.81
C GLU A 264 3.45 23.41 3.13
N ALA A 265 2.72 23.59 4.23
CA ALA A 265 3.28 23.74 5.58
C ALA A 265 4.04 22.47 6.02
N TRP A 266 3.49 21.29 5.77
CA TRP A 266 4.14 20.02 6.14
C TRP A 266 5.44 19.79 5.37
N VAL A 267 5.46 20.12 4.07
CA VAL A 267 6.67 20.06 3.23
C VAL A 267 7.68 21.14 3.66
N GLY A 268 7.22 22.35 3.95
CA GLY A 268 8.05 23.48 4.37
C GLY A 268 8.78 23.25 5.70
N ALA A 269 8.13 22.61 6.67
CA ALA A 269 8.73 22.27 7.97
C ALA A 269 9.96 21.35 7.88
N ALA A 270 10.19 20.70 6.73
CA ALA A 270 11.38 19.90 6.48
C ALA A 270 12.63 20.75 6.19
N ALA A 271 12.44 21.94 5.60
CA ALA A 271 13.54 22.78 5.13
C ALA A 271 14.34 23.38 6.30
N ASP A 272 13.70 23.60 7.46
CA ASP A 272 14.34 24.20 8.63
C ASP A 272 15.19 23.20 9.44
N ALA A 273 14.93 21.89 9.27
CA ALA A 273 15.64 20.85 9.99
C ALA A 273 16.97 20.54 9.29
N ASP A 274 18.01 21.34 9.60
CA ASP A 274 19.50 21.32 9.38
C ASP A 274 20.17 20.10 8.66
N THR A 275 19.44 19.43 7.79
CA THR A 275 19.87 18.24 7.09
C THR A 275 20.59 18.77 5.88
N GLY A 276 21.90 18.98 5.99
CA GLY A 276 22.81 19.47 4.95
C GLY A 276 22.90 18.61 3.67
N ALA A 277 21.85 17.84 3.36
CA ALA A 277 21.55 17.37 2.02
C ALA A 277 21.20 18.61 1.18
N GLY A 278 22.19 19.10 0.43
CA GLY A 278 22.05 20.25 -0.46
C GLY A 278 20.75 20.18 -1.23
N ALA A 279 20.08 21.34 -1.32
CA ALA A 279 18.77 21.54 -1.93
C ALA A 279 18.57 20.57 -3.10
N LEU A 280 17.81 19.51 -2.88
CA LEU A 280 17.25 18.71 -3.96
C LEU A 280 16.29 19.64 -4.69
N GLU A 281 16.80 20.42 -5.64
CA GLU A 281 16.04 21.26 -6.56
C GLU A 281 15.15 20.34 -7.39
N GLY A 282 13.97 20.03 -6.85
CA GLY A 282 13.04 19.12 -7.50
C GLY A 282 11.72 19.03 -6.76
N GLY A 283 10.63 18.85 -7.50
CA GLY A 283 9.25 18.71 -7.00
C GLY A 283 8.98 17.50 -6.08
N ARG A 284 10.03 16.86 -5.54
CA ARG A 284 9.98 15.68 -4.67
C ARG A 284 10.60 15.91 -3.29
N ALA A 285 10.81 17.16 -2.86
CA ALA A 285 11.26 17.48 -1.50
C ALA A 285 10.37 16.83 -0.42
N TRP A 286 9.07 16.70 -0.69
CA TRP A 286 8.12 16.02 0.18
C TRP A 286 8.42 14.53 0.41
N ALA A 287 9.04 13.83 -0.55
CA ALA A 287 9.40 12.42 -0.41
C ALA A 287 10.54 12.24 0.61
N ALA A 288 11.50 13.17 0.64
CA ALA A 288 12.54 13.19 1.68
C ALA A 288 11.93 13.45 3.06
N ARG A 289 10.95 14.36 3.16
CA ARG A 289 10.19 14.59 4.40
C ARG A 289 9.40 13.36 4.84
N LEU A 290 8.74 12.67 3.91
CA LEU A 290 8.07 11.40 4.18
C LEU A 290 9.04 10.38 4.77
N MET A 291 10.23 10.24 4.18
CA MET A 291 11.25 9.33 4.69
C MET A 291 11.76 9.74 6.08
N GLN A 292 11.87 11.03 6.37
CA GLN A 292 12.18 11.52 7.72
C GLN A 292 11.10 11.12 8.72
N CYS A 293 9.82 11.25 8.37
CA CYS A 293 8.70 10.80 9.19
C CYS A 293 8.76 9.30 9.46
N LEU A 294 8.96 8.48 8.42
CA LEU A 294 9.08 7.02 8.53
C LEU A 294 10.32 6.59 9.32
N GLY A 295 11.40 7.38 9.25
CA GLY A 295 12.63 7.16 10.00
C GLY A 295 12.52 7.53 11.48
N SER A 296 11.45 8.20 11.92
CA SER A 296 11.31 8.65 13.30
C SER A 296 11.01 7.49 14.27
N ASN A 297 11.23 7.72 15.56
CA ASN A 297 10.83 6.79 16.64
C ASN A 297 9.34 6.85 16.97
N ARG A 298 8.60 7.76 16.33
CA ARG A 298 7.19 8.00 16.63
C ARG A 298 6.33 7.41 15.52
N PRO A 299 5.27 6.67 15.86
CA PRO A 299 4.40 6.08 14.85
C PRO A 299 3.84 7.19 13.94
N VAL A 300 3.89 6.97 12.63
CA VAL A 300 3.21 7.84 11.68
C VAL A 300 1.71 7.78 11.93
N GLN A 301 1.06 8.94 12.00
CA GLN A 301 -0.38 9.04 12.24
C GLN A 301 -1.00 10.01 11.24
N PRO A 302 -2.17 9.71 10.67
CA PRO A 302 -2.89 10.70 9.88
C PRO A 302 -3.35 11.85 10.78
N THR A 303 -3.37 13.07 10.23
CA THR A 303 -3.94 14.22 10.93
C THR A 303 -5.46 14.03 11.03
N VAL A 304 -6.03 14.03 12.23
CA VAL A 304 -7.49 13.87 12.38
C VAL A 304 -8.11 15.25 12.61
N PRO A 305 -9.08 15.68 11.78
CA PRO A 305 -9.78 16.94 11.98
C PRO A 305 -10.36 17.05 13.40
N ALA A 306 -10.22 18.22 14.01
CA ALA A 306 -10.65 18.46 15.40
C ALA A 306 -12.13 18.12 15.65
N ARG A 307 -13.00 18.22 14.63
CA ARG A 307 -14.42 17.82 14.71
C ARG A 307 -14.65 16.34 15.01
N PHE A 308 -13.67 15.48 14.77
CA PHE A 308 -13.71 14.05 15.09
C PHE A 308 -12.87 13.70 16.31
N SER A 309 -12.01 14.60 16.75
CA SER A 309 -11.26 14.46 17.99
C SER A 309 -12.20 14.75 19.16
N SER A 310 -12.26 13.81 20.11
CA SER A 310 -12.93 14.07 21.39
C SER A 310 -12.24 15.29 22.04
N PRO A 311 -12.99 16.25 22.62
CA PRO A 311 -12.40 17.41 23.29
C PRO A 311 -11.44 16.92 24.38
N ARG A 312 -10.14 17.01 24.09
CA ARG A 312 -9.10 16.57 25.00
C ARG A 312 -9.00 17.65 26.09
N PRO A 313 -9.10 17.30 27.38
CA PRO A 313 -9.06 18.29 28.44
C PRO A 313 -7.68 18.97 28.49
N ASP A 314 -7.58 20.22 28.03
CA ASP A 314 -6.50 21.21 28.19
C ASP A 314 -5.08 20.66 28.41
N VAL A 315 -4.67 19.64 27.65
CA VAL A 315 -3.28 19.18 27.67
C VAL A 315 -2.50 20.20 26.86
N ALA A 316 -1.69 20.99 27.55
CA ALA A 316 -0.92 22.12 27.03
C ALA A 316 -0.39 21.92 25.60
N GLU A 317 -0.64 22.89 24.72
CA GLU A 317 -0.23 22.96 23.30
C GLU A 317 1.25 22.62 23.04
N ALA A 318 2.11 22.74 24.07
CA ALA A 318 3.53 22.39 24.02
C ALA A 318 3.83 20.89 23.74
N GLU A 319 2.84 20.00 23.86
CA GLU A 319 3.01 18.58 23.50
C GLU A 319 2.64 18.29 22.03
N GLU A 320 1.93 19.18 21.33
CA GLU A 320 1.48 18.93 19.95
C GLU A 320 2.65 18.92 18.94
N GLU A 321 3.68 19.74 19.15
CA GLU A 321 4.91 19.79 18.33
C GLU A 321 5.67 18.45 18.26
N LYS A 322 5.29 17.48 19.09
CA LYS A 322 5.93 16.18 19.18
C LYS A 322 5.31 15.12 18.25
N HIS A 323 4.19 15.35 17.58
CA HIS A 323 3.55 14.26 16.85
C HIS A 323 4.11 14.09 15.42
N ASN A 324 4.20 12.84 14.96
CA ASN A 324 4.66 12.50 13.61
C ASN A 324 3.47 12.42 12.66
N TYR A 325 2.81 13.56 12.45
CA TYR A 325 1.61 13.63 11.64
C TYR A 325 1.90 13.58 10.14
N LEU A 326 1.07 12.84 9.43
CA LEU A 326 0.99 12.80 7.98
C LEU A 326 -0.02 13.84 7.48
N PRO A 327 0.26 14.50 6.35
CA PRO A 327 -0.66 15.46 5.75
C PRO A 327 -1.94 14.77 5.25
N PRO A 328 -3.04 15.53 5.06
CA PRO A 328 -4.33 14.99 4.66
C PRO A 328 -4.33 14.08 3.42
N LEU A 329 -3.47 14.37 2.43
CA LEU A 329 -3.35 13.59 1.19
C LEU A 329 -2.82 12.18 1.42
N LEU A 330 -2.17 11.90 2.56
CA LEU A 330 -1.66 10.57 2.90
C LEU A 330 -2.63 9.80 3.80
N LEU A 331 -3.89 10.22 3.92
CA LEU A 331 -4.88 9.58 4.78
C LEU A 331 -5.07 8.10 4.41
N LEU A 332 -5.32 7.79 3.13
CA LEU A 332 -5.55 6.41 2.69
C LEU A 332 -4.26 5.57 2.69
N GLU A 333 -3.10 6.22 2.62
CA GLU A 333 -1.79 5.57 2.66
C GLU A 333 -1.26 5.36 4.07
N SER A 334 -1.90 5.92 5.10
CA SER A 334 -1.40 5.84 6.47
C SER A 334 -1.18 4.40 6.95
N PRO A 335 -2.02 3.39 6.63
CA PRO A 335 -1.75 2.01 7.04
C PRO A 335 -0.50 1.43 6.37
N ALA A 336 -0.31 1.70 5.07
CA ALA A 336 0.86 1.24 4.32
C ALA A 336 2.15 1.91 4.81
N LEU A 337 2.08 3.21 5.11
CA LEU A 337 3.19 3.98 5.66
C LEU A 337 3.56 3.53 7.09
N PHE A 338 2.57 3.20 7.91
CA PHE A 338 2.81 2.61 9.23
C PHE A 338 3.51 1.24 9.13
N LEU A 339 3.05 0.39 8.22
CA LEU A 339 3.71 -0.89 7.92
C LEU A 339 5.16 -0.68 7.44
N ALA A 340 5.38 0.28 6.55
CA ALA A 340 6.70 0.64 6.06
C ALA A 340 7.63 1.13 7.18
N GLN A 341 7.14 1.95 8.11
CA GLN A 341 7.89 2.38 9.28
C GLN A 341 8.31 1.20 10.16
N ASN A 342 7.39 0.28 10.47
CA ASN A 342 7.69 -0.92 11.26
C ASN A 342 8.69 -1.82 10.53
N THR A 343 8.60 -1.90 9.21
CA THR A 343 9.55 -2.62 8.36
C THR A 343 10.95 -2.01 8.44
N ILE A 344 11.08 -0.67 8.41
CA ILE A 344 12.37 0.04 8.60
C ILE A 344 12.95 -0.26 9.97
N GLN A 345 12.13 -0.26 11.02
CA GLN A 345 12.57 -0.59 12.37
C GLN A 345 13.05 -2.04 12.46
N ALA A 346 12.29 -3.00 11.94
CA ALA A 346 12.68 -4.41 11.92
C ALA A 346 13.96 -4.68 11.12
N LEU A 347 14.13 -4.03 9.97
CA LEU A 347 15.38 -4.08 9.21
C LEU A 347 16.56 -3.56 10.03
N THR A 348 16.37 -2.43 10.72
CA THR A 348 17.40 -1.83 11.57
C THR A 348 17.76 -2.75 12.74
N ILE A 349 16.77 -3.32 13.43
CA ILE A 349 16.97 -4.30 14.51
C ILE A 349 17.75 -5.50 14.00
N THR A 350 17.34 -6.07 12.86
CA THR A 350 18.00 -7.24 12.26
C THR A 350 19.46 -6.92 11.92
N ALA A 351 19.73 -5.76 11.34
CA ALA A 351 21.09 -5.30 11.06
C ALA A 351 21.92 -5.13 12.34
N CYS A 352 21.36 -4.50 13.39
CA CYS A 352 22.03 -4.35 14.69
C CYS A 352 22.39 -5.72 15.29
N LEU A 353 21.46 -6.68 15.31
CA LEU A 353 21.71 -8.02 15.83
C LEU A 353 22.73 -8.78 14.98
N ALA A 354 22.75 -8.59 13.67
CA ALA A 354 23.77 -9.16 12.80
C ALA A 354 25.17 -8.65 13.17
N THR A 355 25.33 -7.38 13.57
CA THR A 355 26.65 -6.86 14.01
C THR A 355 27.18 -7.52 15.29
N LEU A 356 26.30 -8.02 16.17
CA LEU A 356 26.72 -8.77 17.36
C LEU A 356 27.20 -10.19 17.05
N VAL A 357 26.68 -10.77 15.97
CA VAL A 357 26.97 -12.16 15.56
C VAL A 357 28.14 -12.21 14.57
N GLN A 358 28.49 -11.09 13.95
CA GLN A 358 29.63 -11.02 13.06
C GLN A 358 30.92 -11.42 13.82
N PRO A 359 31.67 -12.41 13.31
CA PRO A 359 32.93 -12.79 13.92
C PRO A 359 33.85 -11.58 13.91
N ALA A 360 34.51 -11.31 15.04
CA ALA A 360 35.52 -10.26 15.10
C ALA A 360 36.49 -10.45 13.92
N PRO A 361 36.79 -9.38 13.16
CA PRO A 361 37.69 -9.49 12.02
C PRO A 361 38.98 -10.14 12.51
N ALA A 362 39.37 -11.26 11.88
CA ALA A 362 40.60 -11.95 12.26
C ALA A 362 41.73 -10.90 12.24
N PRO A 363 42.54 -10.80 13.31
CA PRO A 363 43.60 -9.80 13.36
C PRO A 363 44.41 -9.96 12.08
N ALA A 364 44.43 -8.90 11.26
CA ALA A 364 45.11 -8.93 9.97
C ALA A 364 46.50 -9.50 10.24
N PRO A 365 46.92 -10.58 9.54
CA PRO A 365 48.19 -11.21 9.80
C PRO A 365 49.22 -10.10 9.73
N ALA A 366 49.86 -9.81 10.87
CA ALA A 366 50.76 -8.67 10.99
C ALA A 366 51.72 -8.75 9.82
N HIS A 367 51.56 -7.84 8.86
CA HIS A 367 52.44 -7.79 7.71
C HIS A 367 53.82 -7.54 8.30
N THR A 368 54.58 -8.61 8.47
CA THR A 368 56.00 -8.53 8.75
C THR A 368 56.53 -7.72 7.58
N HIS A 369 56.79 -6.43 7.84
CA HIS A 369 57.49 -5.53 6.95
C HIS A 369 58.85 -6.18 6.67
N THR A 370 58.89 -7.05 5.68
CA THR A 370 60.12 -7.45 5.02
C THR A 370 60.58 -6.21 4.30
N HIS A 371 61.51 -5.51 4.94
CA HIS A 371 62.29 -4.42 4.39
C HIS A 371 62.96 -4.93 3.11
N THR A 372 62.32 -4.78 1.96
CA THR A 372 62.91 -5.08 0.66
C THR A 372 63.83 -3.93 0.28
N HIS A 373 65.11 -4.20 0.46
CA HIS A 373 66.21 -3.37 -0.02
C HIS A 373 66.05 -3.15 -1.54
N THR A 374 65.99 -1.89 -1.93
CA THR A 374 65.95 -1.43 -3.31
C THR A 374 67.27 -1.80 -4.00
N HIS A 375 67.23 -2.66 -5.02
CA HIS A 375 68.31 -2.76 -6.00
C HIS A 375 67.75 -2.79 -7.42
N HIS A 376 68.44 -2.02 -8.27
CA HIS A 376 68.21 -1.74 -9.67
C HIS A 376 68.15 -2.98 -10.58
N ALA A 377 67.23 -2.90 -11.56
CA ALA A 377 67.32 -3.31 -12.96
C ALA A 377 68.05 -4.62 -13.36
N SER A 378 67.30 -5.55 -13.98
CA SER A 378 67.61 -6.07 -15.34
C SER A 378 66.53 -7.03 -15.82
N SER A 379 66.16 -6.90 -17.09
CA SER A 379 65.29 -7.82 -17.82
C SER A 379 65.85 -9.24 -17.85
N GLY A 380 65.01 -10.22 -17.49
CA GLY A 380 65.30 -11.63 -17.69
C GLY A 380 63.99 -12.41 -17.76
N THR A 381 63.54 -12.69 -18.97
CA THR A 381 62.56 -13.73 -19.28
C THR A 381 63.12 -15.08 -18.84
N PHE A 382 62.60 -15.63 -17.75
CA PHE A 382 62.91 -16.98 -17.30
C PHE A 382 61.60 -17.72 -16.97
N SER A 383 61.21 -18.63 -17.87
CA SER A 383 60.18 -19.63 -17.63
C SER A 383 60.73 -20.66 -16.63
N GLY A 384 60.23 -20.63 -15.41
CA GLY A 384 60.51 -21.62 -14.38
C GLY A 384 59.20 -22.22 -13.86
N ASP A 385 58.85 -23.39 -14.39
CA ASP A 385 57.86 -24.29 -13.80
C ASP A 385 58.27 -24.62 -12.36
N SER A 386 57.49 -24.16 -11.40
CA SER A 386 57.59 -24.59 -10.00
C SER A 386 56.19 -24.78 -9.43
N SER A 387 55.66 -25.97 -9.70
CA SER A 387 54.51 -26.58 -9.08
C SER A 387 54.77 -26.80 -7.57
N SER A 388 54.52 -25.78 -6.77
CA SER A 388 54.35 -25.89 -5.32
C SER A 388 52.87 -25.72 -4.95
N SER A 389 52.09 -26.76 -5.24
CA SER A 389 50.69 -26.91 -4.81
C SER A 389 50.64 -27.26 -3.32
N GLY A 390 50.84 -26.26 -2.45
CA GLY A 390 50.84 -26.44 -1.00
C GLY A 390 49.71 -25.71 -0.30
N SER A 391 48.62 -26.43 0.00
CA SER A 391 47.80 -26.25 1.22
C SER A 391 47.27 -24.83 1.59
N ALA A 392 46.68 -24.07 0.65
CA ALA A 392 45.99 -22.81 0.96
C ALA A 392 44.44 -22.91 0.93
N THR A 393 43.86 -24.09 0.69
CA THR A 393 42.41 -24.26 0.49
C THR A 393 41.57 -24.38 1.77
N SER A 394 42.19 -24.66 2.93
CA SER A 394 41.45 -24.92 4.18
C SER A 394 40.90 -23.66 4.86
N SER A 395 41.51 -22.49 4.70
CA SER A 395 41.04 -21.24 5.32
C SER A 395 39.80 -20.64 4.63
N SER A 396 39.66 -20.87 3.31
CA SER A 396 38.55 -20.36 2.51
C SER A 396 37.19 -20.98 2.91
N GLY A 397 37.16 -22.28 3.20
CA GLY A 397 35.93 -22.98 3.58
C GLY A 397 35.32 -22.51 4.91
N LEU A 398 36.17 -22.09 5.86
CA LEU A 398 35.69 -21.59 7.17
C LEU A 398 34.99 -20.23 7.03
N ALA A 399 35.47 -19.36 6.13
CA ALA A 399 34.87 -18.05 5.88
C ALA A 399 33.49 -18.20 5.22
N ALA A 400 33.38 -19.04 4.19
CA ALA A 400 32.11 -19.32 3.52
C ALA A 400 31.06 -19.90 4.47
N HIS A 401 31.45 -20.83 5.35
CA HIS A 401 30.53 -21.39 6.34
C HIS A 401 30.05 -20.36 7.37
N LYS A 402 30.93 -19.45 7.81
CA LYS A 402 30.55 -18.35 8.72
C LYS A 402 29.56 -17.39 8.06
N GLU A 403 29.78 -17.07 6.78
CA GLU A 403 28.87 -16.23 5.99
C GLU A 403 27.49 -16.89 5.83
N GLU A 404 27.45 -18.20 5.54
CA GLU A 404 26.21 -18.96 5.46
C GLU A 404 25.47 -19.01 6.81
N GLN A 405 26.20 -19.18 7.92
CA GLN A 405 25.61 -19.13 9.26
C GLN A 405 25.02 -17.76 9.58
N LEU A 406 25.71 -16.67 9.21
CA LEU A 406 25.20 -15.31 9.38
C LEU A 406 23.97 -15.08 8.51
N ARG A 407 24.00 -15.48 7.23
CA ARG A 407 22.85 -15.40 6.31
C ARG A 407 21.64 -16.14 6.88
N SER A 408 21.85 -17.35 7.38
CA SER A 408 20.83 -18.19 8.00
C SER A 408 20.27 -17.58 9.29
N PHE A 409 21.11 -16.92 10.10
CA PHE A 409 20.67 -16.16 11.27
C PHE A 409 19.82 -14.95 10.91
N THR A 410 20.33 -14.10 10.00
CA THR A 410 19.62 -12.92 9.51
C THR A 410 18.27 -13.30 8.90
N ALA A 411 18.22 -14.40 8.12
CA ALA A 411 16.97 -14.94 7.58
C ALA A 411 15.96 -15.29 8.67
N ARG A 412 16.37 -16.01 9.73
CA ARG A 412 15.46 -16.39 10.82
C ARG A 412 14.96 -15.18 11.61
N VAL A 413 15.84 -14.26 11.96
CA VAL A 413 15.45 -13.02 12.68
C VAL A 413 14.48 -12.19 11.84
N TRP A 414 14.78 -12.04 10.54
CA TRP A 414 13.90 -11.34 9.62
C TRP A 414 12.53 -12.02 9.50
N THR A 415 12.47 -13.35 9.35
CA THR A 415 11.20 -14.09 9.28
C THR A 415 10.37 -13.91 10.55
N LEU A 416 10.99 -13.91 11.73
CA LEU A 416 10.29 -13.66 13.00
C LEU A 416 9.69 -12.25 13.05
N LEU A 417 10.49 -11.22 12.74
CA LEU A 417 10.05 -9.83 12.80
C LEU A 417 9.02 -9.49 11.71
N SER A 418 9.24 -9.97 10.47
CA SER A 418 8.31 -9.73 9.36
C SER A 418 6.99 -10.49 9.54
N GLY A 419 7.03 -11.68 10.15
CA GLY A 419 5.82 -12.39 10.57
C GLY A 419 5.01 -11.59 11.58
N GLU A 420 5.67 -10.99 12.57
CA GLU A 420 4.99 -10.15 13.57
C GLU A 420 4.35 -8.90 12.94
N ILE A 421 5.07 -8.26 12.02
CA ILE A 421 4.55 -7.09 11.30
C ILE A 421 3.31 -7.46 10.46
N ALA A 422 3.31 -8.65 9.85
CA ALA A 422 2.17 -9.12 9.06
C ALA A 422 0.97 -9.53 9.93
N GLU A 423 1.22 -10.11 11.11
CA GLU A 423 0.18 -10.52 12.06
C GLU A 423 -0.38 -9.37 12.90
N GLY A 424 0.39 -8.30 13.09
CA GLY A 424 0.05 -7.12 13.90
C GLY A 424 -1.05 -6.23 13.31
N GLY A 425 -1.72 -6.66 12.24
CA GLY A 425 -3.02 -6.08 11.89
C GLY A 425 -3.97 -6.17 13.09
N PRO A 426 -4.91 -5.23 13.26
CA PRO A 426 -5.83 -5.22 14.40
C PRO A 426 -6.50 -6.59 14.49
N ARG A 427 -6.02 -7.43 15.41
CA ARG A 427 -6.62 -8.72 15.71
C ARG A 427 -8.02 -8.35 16.16
N SER A 428 -8.99 -8.59 15.27
CA SER A 428 -10.41 -8.43 15.54
C SER A 428 -10.67 -9.20 16.82
N SER A 429 -10.70 -8.49 17.95
CA SER A 429 -11.08 -8.99 19.27
C SER A 429 -12.59 -9.22 19.29
N SER A 430 -13.10 -9.84 18.22
CA SER A 430 -14.49 -10.22 18.07
C SER A 430 -14.70 -11.43 18.96
N SER A 431 -15.22 -11.13 20.14
CA SER A 431 -16.07 -12.01 20.94
C SER A 431 -15.39 -13.22 21.59
N GLY A 432 -14.77 -12.98 22.74
CA GLY A 432 -14.57 -14.02 23.75
C GLY A 432 -13.77 -13.47 24.92
N ALA A 433 -14.32 -13.55 26.13
CA ALA A 433 -13.67 -13.09 27.36
C ALA A 433 -12.22 -13.61 27.45
N ALA A 434 -11.25 -12.70 27.28
CA ALA A 434 -9.83 -13.01 27.32
C ALA A 434 -9.48 -13.63 28.67
N ARG A 435 -9.00 -14.87 28.66
CA ARG A 435 -8.41 -15.51 29.83
C ARG A 435 -7.08 -14.82 30.12
N PRO A 436 -6.71 -14.60 31.39
CA PRO A 436 -5.46 -13.93 31.78
C PRO A 436 -4.16 -14.64 31.34
N SER A 437 -4.21 -15.74 30.60
CA SER A 437 -3.05 -16.48 30.10
C SER A 437 -2.46 -15.95 28.78
N GLU A 438 -3.19 -15.14 28.00
CA GLU A 438 -2.69 -14.66 26.69
C GLU A 438 -1.62 -13.56 26.80
N GLN A 439 -1.57 -12.84 27.93
CA GLN A 439 -0.60 -11.76 28.14
C GLN A 439 0.83 -12.27 28.39
N GLU A 440 0.99 -13.53 28.83
CA GLU A 440 2.31 -14.17 28.94
C GLU A 440 2.88 -14.53 27.57
N GLU A 441 2.02 -14.91 26.61
CA GLU A 441 2.43 -15.31 25.26
C GLU A 441 3.03 -14.15 24.46
N GLU A 442 2.59 -12.90 24.64
CA GLU A 442 3.19 -11.74 23.96
C GLU A 442 4.63 -11.45 24.43
N SER A 443 4.96 -11.73 25.69
CA SER A 443 6.33 -11.58 26.19
C SER A 443 7.29 -12.61 25.55
N THR A 444 6.77 -13.77 25.13
CA THR A 444 7.60 -14.87 24.59
C THR A 444 8.29 -14.50 23.28
N LYS A 445 7.72 -13.60 22.47
CA LYS A 445 8.24 -13.31 21.14
C LYS A 445 9.53 -12.49 21.13
N LEU A 446 9.64 -11.48 22.00
CA LEU A 446 10.90 -10.75 22.21
C LEU A 446 11.94 -11.64 22.91
N VAL A 447 11.49 -12.50 23.83
CA VAL A 447 12.34 -13.51 24.47
C VAL A 447 12.93 -14.45 23.41
N HIS A 448 12.16 -14.85 22.40
CA HIS A 448 12.68 -15.68 21.30
C HIS A 448 13.80 -15.01 20.51
N LEU A 449 13.79 -13.67 20.34
CA LEU A 449 14.89 -12.96 19.68
C LEU A 449 16.18 -13.01 20.50
N GLU A 450 16.10 -12.76 21.81
CA GLU A 450 17.26 -12.86 22.69
C GLU A 450 17.83 -14.28 22.74
N GLU A 451 16.94 -15.28 22.83
CA GLU A 451 17.33 -16.68 22.82
C GLU A 451 17.96 -17.13 21.51
N GLU A 452 17.48 -16.63 20.37
CA GLU A 452 18.02 -16.99 19.06
C GLU A 452 19.42 -16.38 18.85
N VAL A 453 19.63 -15.13 19.30
CA VAL A 453 20.97 -14.50 19.33
C VAL A 453 21.91 -15.32 20.22
N ARG A 454 21.44 -15.73 21.40
CA ARG A 454 22.22 -16.58 22.33
C ARG A 454 22.59 -17.92 21.70
N ARG A 455 21.62 -18.63 21.14
CA ARG A 455 21.82 -19.94 20.50
C ARG A 455 22.87 -19.85 19.39
N LYS A 456 22.85 -18.79 18.58
CA LYS A 456 23.82 -18.60 17.50
C LYS A 456 25.19 -18.20 17.99
N ARG A 457 25.28 -17.30 18.98
CA ARG A 457 26.58 -16.93 19.56
C ARG A 457 27.25 -18.14 20.23
N LYS A 458 26.49 -18.96 20.96
CA LYS A 458 27.00 -20.22 21.52
C LYS A 458 27.54 -21.14 20.42
N ALA A 459 26.78 -21.34 19.33
CA ALA A 459 27.22 -22.17 18.20
C ALA A 459 28.49 -21.66 17.49
N LEU A 460 28.78 -20.35 17.53
CA LEU A 460 30.00 -19.76 16.97
C LEU A 460 31.21 -19.85 17.91
N HIS A 461 30.98 -19.81 19.22
CA HIS A 461 32.05 -19.79 20.22
C HIS A 461 32.38 -21.16 20.82
N THR A 462 31.49 -22.16 20.75
CA THR A 462 31.84 -23.53 21.11
C THR A 462 32.94 -24.01 20.13
N PRO A 463 34.20 -24.14 20.57
CA PRO A 463 35.29 -24.52 19.68
C PRO A 463 34.99 -25.93 19.18
N ARG A 464 34.96 -26.13 17.87
CA ARG A 464 34.68 -27.45 17.26
C ARG A 464 35.63 -28.55 17.79
N ALA A 465 36.81 -28.16 18.27
CA ALA A 465 37.78 -29.03 18.93
C ALA A 465 37.26 -29.76 20.18
N SER A 466 36.26 -29.23 20.91
CA SER A 466 35.69 -29.94 22.07
C SER A 466 34.71 -31.05 21.68
N LEU A 467 34.09 -30.97 20.50
CA LEU A 467 33.21 -32.02 19.98
C LEU A 467 34.01 -33.25 19.53
N ASP A 468 35.16 -33.04 18.90
CA ASP A 468 36.06 -34.14 18.49
C ASP A 468 36.68 -34.85 19.71
N ILE A 469 36.96 -34.12 20.81
CA ILE A 469 37.43 -34.73 22.08
C ILE A 469 36.32 -35.55 22.75
N SER A 470 35.05 -35.14 22.68
CA SER A 470 33.94 -35.92 23.24
C SER A 470 33.69 -37.23 22.46
N ALA A 471 33.84 -37.20 21.13
CA ALA A 471 33.79 -38.40 20.30
C ALA A 471 34.95 -39.36 20.59
N HIS A 472 36.11 -38.82 20.99
CA HIS A 472 37.25 -39.62 21.46
C HIS A 472 37.09 -40.14 22.90
N ALA A 473 36.43 -39.38 23.78
CA ALA A 473 36.15 -39.77 25.16
C ALA A 473 35.09 -40.88 25.24
N ASP A 474 34.06 -40.85 24.39
CA ASP A 474 33.08 -41.95 24.29
C ASP A 474 33.70 -43.22 23.69
N ALA A 475 34.69 -43.08 22.80
CA ALA A 475 35.49 -44.21 22.30
C ALA A 475 36.42 -44.81 23.38
N LEU A 476 36.84 -44.03 24.38
CA LEU A 476 37.63 -44.50 25.53
C LEU A 476 36.76 -45.06 26.65
N ALA A 477 35.58 -44.48 26.91
CA ALA A 477 34.65 -44.95 27.94
C ALA A 477 34.05 -46.33 27.60
N SER A 478 33.86 -46.63 26.32
CA SER A 478 33.46 -47.96 25.83
C SER A 478 34.58 -49.02 25.90
N SER A 479 35.82 -48.63 26.23
CA SER A 479 36.95 -49.56 26.45
C SER A 479 37.10 -50.03 27.90
N THR A 480 36.36 -49.46 28.87
CA THR A 480 36.52 -49.78 30.32
C THR A 480 35.41 -50.64 30.92
N ALA A 481 34.46 -51.13 30.14
CA ALA A 481 33.32 -51.92 30.61
C ALA A 481 33.59 -53.43 30.80
N ASN A 482 34.82 -53.85 31.10
CA ASN A 482 35.14 -55.22 31.47
C ASN A 482 36.14 -55.24 32.64
N GLY A 483 35.64 -55.21 33.88
CA GLY A 483 36.53 -55.04 35.03
C GLY A 483 35.92 -55.21 36.42
N ARG A 484 35.32 -56.38 36.68
CA ARG A 484 35.52 -57.15 37.93
C ARG A 484 34.91 -56.62 39.23
N ALA A 485 33.89 -57.34 39.68
CA ALA A 485 33.50 -57.47 41.08
C ALA A 485 34.67 -58.02 41.94
N ALA A 486 34.96 -57.37 43.06
CA ALA A 486 35.52 -58.00 44.25
C ALA A 486 35.27 -57.13 45.48
N GLN A 487 34.66 -57.77 46.47
CA GLN A 487 34.35 -57.28 47.82
C GLN A 487 35.62 -56.91 48.60
N GLY A 488 35.52 -55.91 49.48
CA GLY A 488 36.54 -55.63 50.48
C GLY A 488 36.04 -54.62 51.52
N ASN A 489 35.64 -55.13 52.68
CA ASN A 489 35.31 -54.37 53.88
C ASN A 489 36.47 -53.44 54.28
N GLY A 490 36.20 -52.14 54.37
CA GLY A 490 37.08 -51.12 54.93
C GLY A 490 36.44 -50.38 56.11
N PRO A 491 37.23 -49.91 57.08
CA PRO A 491 36.79 -49.48 58.42
C PRO A 491 36.11 -48.09 58.45
N PRO A 492 35.39 -47.75 59.53
CA PRO A 492 34.64 -46.50 59.64
C PRO A 492 35.59 -45.31 59.77
N LEU A 493 35.53 -44.40 58.80
CA LEU A 493 36.25 -43.14 58.79
C LEU A 493 35.48 -42.03 59.52
N PRO A 494 36.20 -41.03 60.05
CA PRO A 494 35.74 -40.16 61.12
C PRO A 494 34.83 -39.03 60.64
N LEU A 495 34.10 -38.51 61.63
CA LEU A 495 33.18 -37.37 61.61
C LEU A 495 33.49 -36.30 60.56
N GLN A 496 32.45 -36.07 59.76
CA GLN A 496 32.26 -35.02 58.78
C GLN A 496 32.77 -33.66 59.31
N ARG A 497 33.82 -33.16 58.67
CA ARG A 497 34.12 -31.74 58.60
C ARG A 497 33.11 -31.18 57.60
N GLU A 498 32.23 -30.29 58.04
CA GLU A 498 31.29 -29.62 57.14
C GLU A 498 32.09 -29.03 55.97
N PRO A 499 31.74 -29.36 54.71
CA PRO A 499 32.42 -28.80 53.57
C PRO A 499 32.20 -27.29 53.63
N GLU A 500 33.29 -26.54 53.80
CA GLU A 500 33.31 -25.13 53.51
C GLU A 500 32.71 -24.98 52.12
N PHE A 501 31.53 -24.36 52.03
CA PHE A 501 30.82 -24.05 50.80
C PHE A 501 31.71 -23.05 50.05
N GLU A 502 32.71 -23.53 49.30
CA GLU A 502 33.35 -22.75 48.26
C GLU A 502 32.23 -22.35 47.30
N GLU A 503 31.89 -21.07 47.31
CA GLU A 503 30.95 -20.52 46.33
C GLU A 503 31.47 -20.92 44.95
N PRO A 504 30.71 -21.70 44.16
CA PRO A 504 31.18 -22.18 42.87
C PRO A 504 31.56 -20.97 42.03
N GLU A 505 32.80 -20.94 41.56
CA GLU A 505 33.26 -19.86 40.68
C GLU A 505 32.25 -19.70 39.53
N PRO A 506 31.79 -18.47 39.27
CA PRO A 506 30.76 -18.24 38.27
C PRO A 506 31.24 -18.78 36.93
N ASP A 507 30.47 -19.71 36.36
CA ASP A 507 30.74 -20.31 35.06
C ASP A 507 31.03 -19.18 34.02
N PRO A 508 32.24 -19.16 33.40
CA PRO A 508 32.61 -18.10 32.47
C PRO A 508 31.63 -17.96 31.30
N ASP A 509 30.94 -19.05 30.93
CA ASP A 509 29.89 -19.02 29.92
C ASP A 509 28.66 -18.21 30.38
N ALA A 510 28.32 -18.27 31.67
CA ALA A 510 27.21 -17.52 32.25
C ALA A 510 27.50 -16.01 32.29
N GLU A 511 28.75 -15.60 32.54
CA GLU A 511 29.14 -14.19 32.48
C GLU A 511 29.12 -13.65 31.04
N ALA A 512 29.64 -14.42 30.08
CA ALA A 512 29.58 -14.09 28.67
C ALA A 512 28.13 -13.96 28.17
N GLU A 513 27.25 -14.84 28.65
CA GLU A 513 25.81 -14.80 28.36
C GLU A 513 25.14 -13.54 28.94
N ARG A 514 25.40 -13.21 30.22
CA ARG A 514 24.87 -11.97 30.83
C ARG A 514 25.34 -10.72 30.08
N ALA A 515 26.61 -10.69 29.66
CA ALA A 515 27.16 -9.60 28.87
C ALA A 515 26.50 -9.50 27.48
N LEU A 516 26.23 -10.65 26.84
CA LEU A 516 25.49 -10.68 25.57
C LEU A 516 24.08 -10.12 25.73
N ARG A 517 23.32 -10.60 26.73
CA ARG A 517 21.96 -10.10 27.00
C ARG A 517 21.96 -8.59 27.20
N LYS A 518 22.85 -8.08 28.05
CA LYS A 518 23.02 -6.64 28.27
C LYS A 518 23.32 -5.88 26.97
N SER A 519 24.10 -6.46 26.05
CA SER A 519 24.41 -5.86 24.75
C SER A 519 23.21 -5.87 23.81
N VAL A 520 22.45 -6.97 23.77
CA VAL A 520 21.21 -7.08 22.98
C VAL A 520 20.17 -6.08 23.50
N SER A 521 19.87 -6.09 24.79
CA SER A 521 18.89 -5.17 25.39
C SER A 521 19.31 -3.70 25.27
N ARG A 522 20.60 -3.41 25.13
CA ARG A 522 21.09 -2.05 24.81
C ARG A 522 20.87 -1.70 23.35
N LEU A 523 21.23 -2.59 22.41
CA LEU A 523 21.08 -2.34 20.97
C LEU A 523 19.63 -2.27 20.51
N LEU A 524 18.71 -2.93 21.22
CA LEU A 524 17.27 -2.83 20.95
C LEU A 524 16.67 -1.49 21.39
N ARG A 525 17.42 -0.64 22.11
CA ARG A 525 16.98 0.70 22.47
C ARG A 525 17.13 1.63 21.28
N THR A 526 16.09 2.42 21.02
CA THR A 526 16.08 3.32 19.86
C THR A 526 17.07 4.48 19.99
N GLU A 527 17.59 4.71 21.19
CA GLU A 527 18.57 5.73 21.54
C GLU A 527 20.02 5.25 21.38
N ASP A 528 20.25 3.95 21.11
CA ASP A 528 21.62 3.45 20.94
C ASP A 528 22.26 4.05 19.67
N PRO A 529 23.53 4.52 19.74
CA PRO A 529 24.19 5.17 18.60
C PRO A 529 24.31 4.25 17.37
N VAL A 530 24.45 2.94 17.55
CA VAL A 530 24.52 1.99 16.42
C VAL A 530 23.17 1.89 15.72
N PHE A 531 22.09 1.79 16.50
CA PHE A 531 20.72 1.79 15.98
C PHE A 531 20.41 3.07 15.20
N ILE A 532 20.70 4.24 15.80
CA ILE A 532 20.49 5.55 15.17
C ILE A 532 21.29 5.65 13.87
N LEU A 533 22.55 5.23 13.86
CA LEU A 533 23.42 5.29 12.68
C LEU A 533 22.90 4.43 11.53
N LEU A 534 22.56 3.17 11.81
CA LEU A 534 22.08 2.23 10.78
C LEU A 534 20.72 2.68 10.22
N ARG A 535 19.80 3.10 11.08
CA ARG A 535 18.51 3.65 10.66
C ARG A 535 18.68 4.88 9.78
N LYS A 536 19.51 5.84 10.21
CA LYS A 536 19.79 7.07 9.44
C LYS A 536 20.32 6.74 8.05
N ARG A 537 21.26 5.80 7.93
CA ARG A 537 21.80 5.36 6.62
C ARG A 537 20.73 4.74 5.73
N LEU A 538 19.90 3.85 6.28
CA LEU A 538 18.81 3.21 5.54
C LEU A 538 17.80 4.24 5.03
N VAL A 539 17.34 5.13 5.91
CA VAL A 539 16.37 6.18 5.59
C VAL A 539 16.92 7.14 4.55
N GLN A 540 18.18 7.56 4.68
CA GLN A 540 18.84 8.44 3.69
C GLN A 540 18.98 7.76 2.33
N ALA A 541 19.34 6.47 2.29
CA ALA A 541 19.46 5.73 1.04
C ALA A 541 18.09 5.59 0.34
N LEU A 542 17.04 5.27 1.10
CA LEU A 542 15.66 5.21 0.59
C LEU A 542 15.18 6.59 0.10
N ALA A 543 15.42 7.66 0.86
CA ALA A 543 15.09 9.02 0.46
C ALA A 543 15.79 9.43 -0.84
N ALA A 544 17.09 9.14 -0.97
CA ALA A 544 17.85 9.41 -2.19
C ALA A 544 17.28 8.62 -3.39
N HIS A 545 16.87 7.37 -3.18
CA HIS A 545 16.27 6.56 -4.25
C HIS A 545 14.90 7.10 -4.71
N LEU A 546 14.03 7.50 -3.78
CA LEU A 546 12.68 8.00 -4.06
C LEU A 546 12.68 9.43 -4.60
N ALA A 547 13.67 10.25 -4.23
CA ALA A 547 13.81 11.62 -4.71
C ALA A 547 14.18 11.70 -6.20
N LEU A 548 14.83 10.66 -6.73
CA LEU A 548 15.19 10.65 -8.14
C LEU A 548 13.92 10.64 -9.01
N PRO A 549 13.88 11.45 -10.09
CA PRO A 549 12.74 11.45 -11.00
C PRO A 549 12.53 10.04 -11.58
N PRO A 550 11.28 9.69 -11.95
CA PRO A 550 11.05 8.44 -12.64
C PRO A 550 11.90 8.48 -13.92
N LEU A 551 12.70 7.45 -14.14
CA LEU A 551 13.48 7.37 -15.38
C LEU A 551 12.47 7.48 -16.51
N PRO A 552 12.64 8.43 -17.46
CA PRO A 552 11.80 8.42 -18.64
C PRO A 552 11.93 7.01 -19.21
N LEU A 553 10.80 6.30 -19.31
CA LEU A 553 10.76 4.99 -19.95
C LEU A 553 11.56 5.18 -21.24
N PRO A 554 12.60 4.37 -21.49
CA PRO A 554 13.34 4.49 -22.73
C PRO A 554 12.27 4.36 -23.80
N GLN A 555 11.91 5.49 -24.42
CA GLN A 555 11.02 5.54 -25.55
C GLN A 555 11.70 4.62 -26.52
N GLN A 556 11.27 3.36 -26.55
CA GLN A 556 11.81 2.34 -27.42
C GLN A 556 11.85 3.03 -28.76
N ALA A 557 13.03 3.16 -29.32
CA ALA A 557 13.31 3.94 -30.51
C ALA A 557 12.33 3.56 -31.62
N ALA A 558 11.15 4.16 -31.60
CA ALA A 558 10.09 4.07 -32.58
C ALA A 558 10.51 4.84 -33.84
N SER A 559 11.69 5.46 -33.81
CA SER A 559 12.52 5.68 -34.99
C SER A 559 13.34 4.42 -35.25
N GLY A 560 12.83 3.57 -36.16
CA GLY A 560 13.59 2.47 -36.72
C GLY A 560 15.00 2.90 -37.10
N SER A 561 15.98 2.41 -36.35
CA SER A 561 17.38 2.41 -36.79
C SER A 561 17.54 1.35 -37.87
N ALA A 562 17.04 1.69 -39.06
CA ALA A 562 17.69 1.31 -40.29
C ALA A 562 18.95 2.18 -40.44
N SER A 563 19.95 1.96 -39.60
CA SER A 563 21.33 2.39 -39.85
C SER A 563 22.18 1.20 -40.30
N GLY A 564 21.59 0.37 -41.17
CA GLY A 564 22.37 -0.43 -42.12
C GLY A 564 22.69 0.45 -43.35
N PRO A 565 23.88 0.33 -43.94
CA PRO A 565 24.25 1.09 -45.13
C PRO A 565 23.27 0.84 -46.28
N PRO A 566 23.03 1.82 -47.17
CA PRO A 566 21.99 1.77 -48.19
C PRO A 566 22.31 0.73 -49.27
N SER A 567 21.82 -0.49 -49.10
CA SER A 567 21.72 -1.45 -50.20
C SER A 567 20.49 -1.09 -51.05
N ALA A 568 20.76 -0.49 -52.21
CA ALA A 568 19.79 -0.25 -53.26
C ALA A 568 19.11 -1.57 -53.69
N GLY A 569 17.78 -1.56 -53.83
CA GLY A 569 17.07 -2.54 -54.65
C GLY A 569 16.06 -3.48 -53.98
N GLY A 570 15.64 -3.22 -52.73
CA GLY A 570 14.56 -3.99 -52.10
C GLY A 570 13.18 -3.35 -52.29
N THR A 571 12.42 -3.79 -53.29
CA THR A 571 11.00 -3.43 -53.42
C THR A 571 10.20 -3.90 -52.19
N PRO A 572 9.27 -3.08 -51.67
CA PRO A 572 8.45 -3.45 -50.52
C PRO A 572 7.57 -4.66 -50.85
N ARG A 573 7.80 -5.77 -50.15
CA ARG A 573 7.21 -7.09 -50.42
C ARG A 573 5.74 -7.25 -49.99
N THR A 574 5.10 -6.23 -49.45
CA THR A 574 3.70 -6.31 -49.00
C THR A 574 2.91 -5.07 -49.42
N MET A 575 2.29 -5.16 -50.59
CA MET A 575 1.21 -4.26 -50.98
C MET A 575 -0.09 -4.72 -50.30
N ARG A 576 -0.53 -4.00 -49.25
CA ARG A 576 -1.89 -4.14 -48.71
C ARG A 576 -2.85 -3.33 -49.59
N THR A 577 -3.45 -3.98 -50.58
CA THR A 577 -4.59 -3.45 -51.34
C THR A 577 -5.88 -4.08 -50.81
N GLY A 578 -6.66 -3.32 -50.05
CA GLY A 578 -7.99 -3.73 -49.60
C GLY A 578 -8.83 -2.50 -49.23
N ARG A 579 -9.97 -2.33 -49.92
CA ARG A 579 -10.96 -1.28 -49.64
C ARG A 579 -11.48 -1.43 -48.22
N ALA A 580 -11.24 -0.42 -47.38
CA ALA A 580 -11.83 -0.32 -46.06
C ALA A 580 -13.36 -0.08 -46.19
N LEU A 581 -14.15 -0.94 -45.55
CA LEU A 581 -15.55 -0.65 -45.24
C LEU A 581 -15.61 0.50 -44.21
N PRO A 582 -16.45 1.53 -44.41
CA PRO A 582 -16.75 2.49 -43.36
C PRO A 582 -17.70 1.82 -42.37
N GLY A 583 -17.28 1.63 -41.12
CA GLY A 583 -18.20 1.25 -40.04
C GLY A 583 -17.72 0.19 -39.05
N ARG A 584 -16.61 -0.51 -39.30
CA ARG A 584 -16.00 -1.36 -38.27
C ARG A 584 -15.05 -0.49 -37.46
N LEU A 585 -15.47 -0.09 -36.25
CA LEU A 585 -14.59 0.43 -35.20
C LEU A 585 -13.54 -0.65 -34.91
N GLY A 586 -12.50 -0.68 -35.76
CA GLY A 586 -11.33 -1.51 -35.60
C GLY A 586 -10.54 -0.93 -34.45
N LEU A 587 -10.90 -1.35 -33.24
CA LEU A 587 -9.93 -1.50 -32.16
C LEU A 587 -8.90 -2.51 -32.69
N ALA A 588 -7.92 -2.00 -33.44
CA ALA A 588 -6.76 -2.75 -33.82
C ALA A 588 -6.13 -3.20 -32.50
N SER A 589 -6.27 -4.50 -32.21
CA SER A 589 -5.58 -5.17 -31.11
C SER A 589 -4.09 -4.98 -31.35
N GLY A 590 -3.55 -3.94 -30.70
CA GLY A 590 -2.15 -3.56 -30.74
C GLY A 590 -1.35 -4.58 -29.96
N ALA A 591 -1.00 -5.69 -30.60
CA ALA A 591 -0.09 -6.69 -30.04
C ALA A 591 1.32 -6.11 -29.72
N GLY A 592 1.61 -4.87 -30.13
CA GLY A 592 2.83 -4.13 -29.77
C GLY A 592 2.74 -3.27 -28.50
N GLU A 593 1.55 -2.89 -28.03
CA GLU A 593 1.38 -2.05 -26.83
C GLU A 593 1.35 -2.87 -25.53
N GLU A 594 1.20 -4.19 -25.62
CA GLU A 594 1.12 -5.03 -24.43
C GLU A 594 2.44 -5.05 -23.62
N HIS A 595 3.59 -4.81 -24.24
CA HIS A 595 4.86 -4.82 -23.52
C HIS A 595 5.18 -3.48 -22.81
N GLU A 596 4.52 -2.38 -23.18
CA GLU A 596 4.84 -1.05 -22.67
C GLU A 596 4.17 -0.77 -21.31
N LEU A 597 2.94 -1.26 -21.13
CA LEU A 597 2.19 -1.10 -19.87
C LEU A 597 2.60 -2.08 -18.76
N GLU A 598 3.35 -3.15 -19.05
CA GLU A 598 3.97 -3.97 -18.00
C GLU A 598 5.18 -3.27 -17.37
N LEU A 599 5.86 -2.40 -18.12
CA LEU A 599 7.00 -1.63 -17.63
C LEU A 599 6.59 -0.46 -16.72
N GLU A 600 5.37 0.07 -16.84
CA GLU A 600 4.86 1.12 -15.95
C GLU A 600 4.72 0.66 -14.49
N GLY A 601 4.59 -0.65 -14.25
CA GLY A 601 4.57 -1.24 -12.91
C GLY A 601 5.93 -1.71 -12.41
N GLU A 602 6.95 -1.81 -13.28
CA GLU A 602 8.32 -2.10 -12.87
C GLU A 602 8.95 -0.81 -12.35
N GLY A 603 8.49 -0.41 -11.16
CA GLY A 603 9.12 0.63 -10.36
C GLY A 603 10.63 0.40 -10.32
N ARG A 604 11.38 1.50 -10.26
CA ARG A 604 12.84 1.49 -10.35
C ARG A 604 13.43 0.39 -9.48
N LYS A 605 14.20 -0.51 -10.09
CA LYS A 605 14.89 -1.56 -9.35
C LYS A 605 15.81 -0.92 -8.31
N TRP A 606 15.70 -1.37 -7.07
CA TRP A 606 16.61 -0.96 -6.01
C TRP A 606 18.01 -1.53 -6.29
N GLU A 607 18.97 -0.65 -6.58
CA GLU A 607 20.38 -1.01 -6.80
C GLU A 607 21.28 -0.58 -5.63
N GLY A 608 20.70 0.07 -4.62
CA GLY A 608 21.45 0.65 -3.51
C GLY A 608 22.06 -0.40 -2.57
N ARG A 609 23.37 -0.37 -2.38
CA ARG A 609 24.01 -1.05 -1.24
C ARG A 609 24.09 -0.09 -0.06
N VAL A 610 23.43 -0.43 1.05
CA VAL A 610 23.49 0.36 2.29
C VAL A 610 24.49 -0.31 3.23
N ARG A 611 25.46 0.47 3.72
CA ARG A 611 26.46 -0.05 4.68
C ARG A 611 25.79 -0.50 5.98
N GLY A 612 26.04 -1.74 6.38
CA GLY A 612 25.38 -2.44 7.49
C GLY A 612 24.17 -3.27 7.09
N PHE A 613 23.77 -3.25 5.81
CA PHE A 613 22.65 -4.03 5.25
C PHE A 613 23.11 -4.85 4.03
N GLU A 614 24.37 -5.28 4.01
CA GLU A 614 24.98 -5.94 2.84
C GLU A 614 24.46 -7.36 2.59
N GLY A 615 23.79 -7.99 3.56
CA GLY A 615 23.30 -9.35 3.42
C GLY A 615 22.13 -9.46 2.45
N ASP A 616 22.13 -10.50 1.60
CA ASP A 616 21.12 -10.74 0.55
C ASP A 616 19.68 -10.62 1.04
N VAL A 617 19.39 -11.19 2.22
CA VAL A 617 18.04 -11.16 2.83
C VAL A 617 17.59 -9.73 3.12
N LEU A 618 18.47 -8.91 3.71
CA LEU A 618 18.17 -7.51 4.01
C LEU A 618 18.09 -6.69 2.73
N GLY A 619 18.97 -6.95 1.75
CA GLY A 619 18.94 -6.30 0.44
C GLY A 619 17.63 -6.52 -0.31
N GLU A 620 17.13 -7.76 -0.32
CA GLU A 620 15.84 -8.10 -0.93
C GLU A 620 14.67 -7.44 -0.21
N ALA A 621 14.68 -7.46 1.13
CA ALA A 621 13.65 -6.79 1.93
C ALA A 621 13.64 -5.27 1.75
N ILE A 622 14.82 -4.62 1.66
CA ILE A 622 14.95 -3.21 1.35
C ILE A 622 14.44 -2.92 -0.07
N ALA A 623 14.77 -3.76 -1.05
CA ALA A 623 14.30 -3.61 -2.42
C ALA A 623 12.76 -3.68 -2.52
N ARG A 624 12.16 -4.62 -1.77
CA ARG A 624 10.71 -4.72 -1.64
C ARG A 624 10.10 -3.46 -1.02
N LEU A 625 10.64 -3.01 0.11
CA LEU A 625 10.20 -1.79 0.79
C LEU A 625 10.33 -0.55 -0.10
N ALA A 626 11.44 -0.41 -0.83
CA ALA A 626 11.67 0.69 -1.76
C ALA A 626 10.63 0.70 -2.89
N ARG A 627 10.27 -0.47 -3.43
CA ARG A 627 9.20 -0.59 -4.42
C ARG A 627 7.84 -0.18 -3.85
N GLU A 628 7.48 -0.69 -2.67
CA GLU A 628 6.21 -0.36 -2.01
C GLU A 628 6.10 1.15 -1.69
N LEU A 629 7.19 1.78 -1.24
CA LEU A 629 7.24 3.23 -1.04
C LEU A 629 7.24 4.00 -2.36
N GLY A 630 7.85 3.45 -3.41
CA GLY A 630 7.83 4.03 -4.76
C GLY A 630 6.43 4.09 -5.36
N GLU A 631 5.59 3.07 -5.11
CA GLU A 631 4.17 3.06 -5.49
C GLU A 631 3.41 4.20 -4.80
N VAL A 632 3.57 4.35 -3.48
CA VAL A 632 2.97 5.46 -2.71
C VAL A 632 3.47 6.81 -3.21
N VAL A 633 4.77 6.93 -3.48
CA VAL A 633 5.35 8.19 -3.96
C VAL A 633 4.84 8.55 -5.36
N GLY A 634 4.70 7.55 -6.23
CA GLY A 634 4.13 7.72 -7.57
C GLY A 634 2.66 8.14 -7.50
N TRP A 635 1.87 7.47 -6.67
CA TRP A 635 0.46 7.77 -6.46
C TRP A 635 0.21 9.20 -6.01
N VAL A 636 0.92 9.65 -4.97
CA VAL A 636 0.77 11.01 -4.42
C VAL A 636 1.32 12.08 -5.36
N GLY A 637 2.22 11.71 -6.26
CA GLY A 637 2.75 12.60 -7.30
C GLY A 637 1.81 12.82 -8.48
N GLU A 638 0.87 11.90 -8.73
CA GLU A 638 -0.20 12.01 -9.73
C GLU A 638 -1.37 12.85 -9.22
#